data_AF-A0A7S2HTA6-F1
#
_entry.id   AF-A0A7S2HTA6-F1
#
_cell.length_a   1.000
_cell.length_b   1.000
_cell.length_c   1.000
_cell.angle_alpha   90.00
_cell.angle_beta   90.00
_cell.angle_gamma   90.00
#
_symmetry.space_group_name_H-M   'P 1'
#
loop_
_entity.id
_entity.type
_entity.pdbx_description
1 polymer ?
#
loop_
_entity_poly.entity_id
_entity_poly.type
_entity_poly.pdbx_seq_one_letter_code
_entity_poly.pdbx_strand_id
1 'polypeptide(L)'
;MGDMWRSQKMQLVQMIVQNDAAHAVVNKLGSVGLLQFRDLNAGTSFYKRSFVEEVRKCDELNRILRTIKDEFAPMSITVADKDEAYALSLSLDDVESKIHEIYHELEGLKAQQELLIKNDNALHEQKLVLDRGKKIYTKKGSSEIADESMSKERTQMAELMALSEFATTSSSVLGQVSGVIKVDHVAALERTLFR
;
A
#
# COMPACT_ATOMS: atom_id res chain seq x y z
N MET A 1 23.59 50.15 9.07
CA MET A 1 24.14 50.38 7.71
C MET A 1 25.67 50.56 7.78
N GLY A 2 26.39 49.60 8.39
CA GLY A 2 27.86 49.67 8.57
C GLY A 2 28.58 48.32 8.54
N ASP A 3 27.88 47.22 8.22
CA ASP A 3 28.33 45.85 8.47
C ASP A 3 29.02 45.18 7.27
N MET A 4 29.26 45.90 6.18
CA MET A 4 29.79 45.32 4.94
C MET A 4 31.32 45.11 4.98
N TRP A 5 32.04 45.87 5.81
CA TRP A 5 33.51 45.91 5.77
C TRP A 5 34.20 45.11 6.88
N ARG A 6 33.49 44.75 7.97
CA ARG A 6 34.02 43.96 9.09
C ARG A 6 32.91 43.13 9.74
N SER A 7 33.30 42.02 10.36
CA SER A 7 32.39 41.16 11.14
C SER A 7 31.71 41.94 12.27
N GLN A 8 30.43 41.65 12.53
CA GLN A 8 29.73 42.18 13.69
C GLN A 8 30.38 41.71 14.99
N LYS A 9 30.23 42.54 16.04
CA LYS A 9 30.70 42.19 17.38
C LYS A 9 29.83 41.05 17.93
N MET A 10 30.47 39.94 18.29
CA MET A 10 29.80 38.79 18.89
C MET A 10 30.07 38.76 20.40
N GLN A 11 29.10 38.30 21.18
CA GLN A 11 29.23 38.08 22.61
C GLN A 11 28.85 36.65 22.97
N LEU A 12 29.66 36.02 23.83
CA LEU A 12 29.34 34.72 24.40
C LEU A 12 28.39 34.91 25.58
N VAL A 13 27.25 34.23 25.54
CA VAL A 13 26.24 34.26 26.61
C VAL A 13 26.04 32.84 27.11
N GLN A 14 25.99 32.66 28.43
CA GLN A 14 25.62 31.41 29.07
C GLN A 14 24.14 31.49 29.46
N MET A 15 23.36 30.50 29.01
CA MET A 15 21.93 30.42 29.29
C MET A 15 21.67 29.25 30.24
N ILE A 16 20.93 29.51 31.31
CA ILE A 16 20.52 28.49 32.26
C ILE A 16 19.00 28.36 32.13
N VAL A 17 18.54 27.20 31.69
CA VAL A 17 17.12 26.95 31.41
C VAL A 17 16.68 25.71 32.17
N GLN A 18 15.49 25.79 32.75
CA GLN A 18 14.85 24.65 33.42
C GLN A 18 14.31 23.68 32.35
N ASN A 19 14.40 22.37 32.60
CA ASN A 19 14.14 21.37 31.55
C ASN A 19 12.72 21.49 30.96
N ASP A 20 11.72 21.74 31.79
CA ASP A 20 10.32 21.88 31.37
C ASP A 20 10.07 23.09 30.47
N ALA A 21 10.86 24.16 30.63
CA ALA A 21 10.74 25.38 29.84
C ALA A 21 11.65 25.38 28.60
N ALA A 22 12.54 24.38 28.46
CA ALA A 22 13.56 24.35 27.42
C ALA A 22 12.95 24.42 26.01
N HIS A 23 11.89 23.64 25.74
CA HIS A 23 11.24 23.61 24.43
C HIS A 23 10.67 24.99 24.03
N ALA A 24 9.93 25.64 24.94
CA ALA A 24 9.33 26.96 24.68
C ALA A 24 10.38 28.06 24.49
N VAL A 25 11.47 28.01 25.27
CA VAL A 25 12.57 28.97 25.19
C VAL A 25 13.32 28.81 23.87
N VAL A 26 13.67 27.59 23.49
CA VAL A 26 14.36 27.29 22.22
C VAL A 26 13.50 27.68 21.02
N ASN A 27 12.19 27.45 21.05
CA ASN A 27 11.28 27.85 19.98
C ASN A 27 11.29 29.39 19.77
N LYS A 28 11.19 30.16 20.87
CA LYS A 28 11.29 31.63 20.80
C LYS A 28 12.67 32.12 20.37
N LEU A 29 13.74 31.45 20.78
CA LEU A 29 15.11 31.79 20.33
C LEU A 29 15.29 31.50 18.83
N GLY A 30 14.69 30.41 18.36
CA GLY A 30 14.69 30.01 16.96
C GLY A 30 13.97 31.03 16.07
N SER A 31 12.85 31.58 16.51
CA SER A 31 12.13 32.62 15.76
C SER A 31 12.88 33.95 15.68
N VAL A 32 13.70 34.27 16.68
CA VAL A 32 14.57 35.45 16.67
C VAL A 32 15.76 35.28 15.72
N GLY A 33 16.34 34.07 15.63
CA GLY A 33 17.35 33.73 14.62
C GLY A 33 18.73 34.41 14.78
N LEU A 34 19.04 34.97 15.96
CA LEU A 34 20.28 35.73 16.21
C LEU A 34 21.36 34.95 17.00
N LEU A 35 21.10 33.69 17.34
CA LEU A 35 21.97 32.91 18.21
C LEU A 35 22.61 31.73 17.48
N GLN A 36 23.86 31.45 17.81
CA GLN A 36 24.57 30.25 17.40
C GLN A 36 24.89 29.40 18.64
N PHE A 37 24.37 28.17 18.68
CA PHE A 37 24.67 27.23 19.75
C PHE A 37 26.06 26.60 19.57
N ARG A 38 26.81 26.49 20.67
CA ARG A 38 28.03 25.66 20.74
C ARG A 38 27.68 24.30 21.31
N ASP A 39 28.20 23.25 20.69
CA ASP A 39 28.09 21.90 21.24
C ASP A 39 29.00 21.78 22.48
N LEU A 40 28.38 21.71 23.66
CA LEU A 40 29.07 21.43 24.93
C LEU A 40 29.35 19.93 25.11
N ASN A 41 28.68 19.08 24.34
CA ASN A 41 28.66 17.62 24.44
C ASN A 41 29.39 16.93 23.27
N ALA A 42 30.37 17.61 22.65
CA ALA A 42 31.07 17.10 21.46
C ALA A 42 31.76 15.74 21.67
N GLY A 43 32.11 15.38 22.91
CA GLY A 43 32.71 14.09 23.25
C GLY A 43 31.74 12.95 23.55
N THR A 44 30.42 13.22 23.60
CA THR A 44 29.42 12.18 23.86
C THR A 44 28.82 11.67 22.55
N SER A 45 28.69 10.35 22.45
CA SER A 45 28.02 9.70 21.32
C SER A 45 26.57 10.18 21.21
N PHE A 46 26.10 10.40 19.98
CA PHE A 46 24.74 10.86 19.69
C PHE A 46 23.67 10.07 20.44
N TYR A 47 23.81 8.75 20.53
CA TYR A 47 22.84 7.88 21.20
C TYR A 47 22.72 8.05 22.72
N LYS A 48 23.73 8.67 23.35
CA LYS A 48 23.76 8.92 24.79
C LYS A 48 23.34 10.36 25.14
N ARG A 49 23.03 11.18 24.13
CA ARG A 49 22.57 12.56 24.35
C ARG A 49 21.13 12.55 24.83
N SER A 50 20.76 13.60 25.56
CA SER A 50 19.37 13.86 25.93
C SER A 50 18.52 14.09 24.67
N PHE A 51 17.23 13.74 24.70
CA PHE A 51 16.24 13.94 23.62
C PHE A 51 16.41 13.09 22.34
N VAL A 52 17.24 12.04 22.36
CA VAL A 52 17.42 11.14 21.18
C VAL A 52 16.11 10.44 20.79
N GLU A 53 15.30 10.05 21.76
CA GLU A 53 14.01 9.40 21.51
C GLU A 53 13.03 10.32 20.79
N GLU A 54 12.96 11.60 21.20
CA GLU A 54 12.11 12.60 20.55
C GLU A 54 12.56 12.88 19.11
N VAL A 55 13.87 12.96 18.86
CA VAL A 55 14.40 13.11 17.50
C VAL A 55 14.04 11.90 16.64
N ARG A 56 14.13 10.68 17.17
CA ARG A 56 13.74 9.46 16.44
C ARG A 56 12.26 9.46 16.08
N LYS A 57 11.38 9.87 16.99
CA LYS A 57 9.93 10.00 16.70
C LYS A 57 9.69 10.97 15.54
N CYS A 58 10.34 12.13 15.55
CA CYS A 58 10.25 13.09 14.46
C CYS A 58 10.81 12.55 13.12
N ASP A 59 11.88 11.75 13.16
CA ASP A 59 12.43 11.09 11.97
C ASP A 59 11.46 10.04 11.40
N GLU A 60 10.79 9.27 12.27
CA GLU A 60 9.76 8.30 11.89
C GLU A 60 8.54 8.99 11.26
N LEU A 61 8.06 10.08 11.86
CA LEU A 61 6.98 10.89 11.28
C LEU A 61 7.36 11.49 9.93
N ASN A 62 8.60 11.99 9.79
CA ASN A 62 9.10 12.48 8.51
C ASN A 62 9.16 11.37 7.45
N ARG A 63 9.50 10.14 7.84
CA ARG A 63 9.49 8.98 6.94
C ARG A 63 8.06 8.68 6.47
N ILE A 64 7.10 8.66 7.38
CA ILE A 64 5.67 8.44 7.05
C ILE A 64 5.18 9.52 6.08
N LEU A 65 5.48 10.80 6.35
CA LEU A 65 5.11 11.92 5.48
C LEU A 65 5.72 11.83 4.08
N ARG A 66 6.93 11.27 3.94
CA ARG A 66 7.53 11.00 2.62
C ARG A 66 6.76 9.93 1.87
N THR A 67 6.44 8.82 2.52
CA THR A 67 5.62 7.75 1.92
C THR A 67 4.29 8.31 1.40
N ILE A 68 3.60 9.10 2.23
CA ILE A 68 2.34 9.75 1.86
C ILE A 68 2.52 10.65 0.63
N LYS A 69 3.58 11.48 0.60
CA LYS A 69 3.88 12.33 -0.56
C LYS A 69 4.17 11.53 -1.84
N ASP A 70 4.90 10.43 -1.72
CA ASP A 70 5.22 9.55 -2.85
C ASP A 70 3.96 8.89 -3.41
N GLU A 71 2.97 8.60 -2.57
CA GLU A 71 1.66 8.07 -2.99
C GLU A 71 0.76 9.12 -3.66
N PHE A 72 0.88 10.39 -3.26
CA PHE A 72 0.16 11.49 -3.91
C PHE A 72 0.81 11.98 -5.21
N ALA A 73 2.11 11.74 -5.40
CA ALA A 73 2.85 12.12 -6.61
C ALA A 73 2.19 11.62 -7.92
N PRO A 74 1.76 10.35 -8.06
CA PRO A 74 1.07 9.89 -9.27
C PRO A 74 -0.35 10.47 -9.43
N MET A 75 -0.98 10.96 -8.36
CA MET A 75 -2.35 11.46 -8.38
C MET A 75 -2.47 12.95 -8.78
N SER A 76 -1.33 13.65 -8.95
CA SER A 76 -1.25 15.06 -9.36
C SER A 76 -2.07 16.03 -8.48
N ILE A 77 -2.26 15.71 -7.21
CA ILE A 77 -2.96 16.59 -6.26
C ILE A 77 -1.97 17.67 -5.82
N THR A 78 -2.31 18.94 -6.09
CA THR A 78 -1.54 20.09 -5.60
C THR A 78 -1.74 20.23 -4.11
N VAL A 79 -0.69 19.98 -3.32
CA VAL A 79 -0.69 20.27 -1.88
C VAL A 79 -0.89 21.78 -1.70
N ALA A 80 -1.91 22.17 -0.93
CA ALA A 80 -2.20 23.57 -0.65
C ALA A 80 -1.00 24.28 0.01
N ASP A 81 -0.84 25.58 -0.26
CA ASP A 81 0.26 26.38 0.27
C ASP A 81 0.26 26.39 1.81
N LYS A 82 1.47 26.44 2.38
CA LYS A 82 1.68 26.37 3.84
C LYS A 82 1.21 27.65 4.50
N ASP A 83 0.11 27.59 5.25
CA ASP A 83 -0.27 28.65 6.18
C ASP A 83 0.66 28.62 7.41
N GLU A 84 1.66 29.51 7.44
CA GLU A 84 2.64 29.62 8.53
C GLU A 84 1.99 29.87 9.91
N ALA A 85 0.79 30.48 9.93
CA ALA A 85 0.02 30.73 11.15
C ALA A 85 -0.53 29.45 11.79
N TYR A 86 -0.85 28.42 10.99
CA TYR A 86 -1.38 27.14 11.48
C TYR A 86 -0.27 26.25 12.08
N ALA A 87 0.97 26.39 11.58
CA ALA A 87 2.12 25.60 12.01
C ALA A 87 2.56 25.88 13.45
N LEU A 88 2.32 27.09 13.97
CA LEU A 88 2.70 27.47 15.34
C LEU A 88 1.66 27.09 16.40
N SER A 89 0.41 26.79 16.01
CA SER A 89 -0.68 26.55 16.96
C SER A 89 -0.90 25.08 17.31
N LEU A 90 -0.37 24.14 16.52
CA LEU A 90 -0.67 22.73 16.67
C LEU A 90 0.39 22.05 17.56
N SER A 91 -0.06 21.34 18.61
CA SER A 91 0.83 20.56 19.45
C SER A 91 1.35 19.35 18.65
N LEU A 92 2.63 19.00 18.83
CA LEU A 92 3.27 17.91 18.09
C LEU A 92 2.50 16.58 18.27
N ASP A 93 2.04 16.32 19.48
CA ASP A 93 1.29 15.10 19.84
C ASP A 93 -0.05 15.00 19.09
N ASP A 94 -0.76 16.12 18.91
CA ASP A 94 -2.01 16.16 18.14
C ASP A 94 -1.76 15.93 16.64
N VAL A 95 -0.58 16.28 16.13
CA VAL A 95 -0.21 16.04 14.73
C VAL A 95 0.23 14.60 14.53
N GLU A 96 1.01 14.07 15.47
CA GLU A 96 1.52 12.69 15.46
C GLU A 96 0.38 11.68 15.35
N SER A 97 -0.63 11.80 16.22
CA SER A 97 -1.81 10.93 16.19
C SER A 97 -2.53 10.97 14.84
N LYS A 98 -2.82 12.17 14.32
CA LYS A 98 -3.49 12.36 13.02
C LYS A 98 -2.69 11.80 11.84
N ILE A 99 -1.36 11.99 11.83
CA ILE A 99 -0.49 11.44 10.78
C ILE A 99 -0.57 9.91 10.79
N HIS A 100 -0.51 9.29 11.96
CA HIS A 100 -0.62 7.84 12.09
C HIS A 100 -1.99 7.30 11.66
N GLU A 101 -3.07 7.98 12.05
CA GLU A 101 -4.43 7.63 11.61
C GLU A 101 -4.54 7.66 10.08
N ILE A 102 -4.15 8.78 9.45
CA ILE A 102 -4.19 8.92 7.99
C ILE A 102 -3.32 7.87 7.30
N TYR A 103 -2.13 7.59 7.85
CA TYR A 103 -1.24 6.58 7.29
C TYR A 103 -1.89 5.18 7.30
N HIS A 104 -2.51 4.79 8.41
CA HIS A 104 -3.20 3.50 8.51
C HIS A 104 -4.44 3.41 7.62
N GLU A 105 -5.21 4.50 7.50
CA GLU A 105 -6.33 4.57 6.57
C GLU A 105 -5.86 4.38 5.12
N LEU A 106 -4.77 5.06 4.73
CA LEU A 106 -4.22 4.97 3.38
C LEU A 106 -3.70 3.55 3.08
N GLU A 107 -2.95 2.96 4.02
CA GLU A 107 -2.48 1.58 3.90
C GLU A 107 -3.64 0.58 3.76
N GLY A 108 -4.71 0.77 4.55
CA GLY A 108 -5.93 -0.04 4.45
C GLY A 108 -6.64 0.11 3.10
N LEU A 109 -6.82 1.34 2.63
CA LEU A 109 -7.44 1.61 1.32
C LEU A 109 -6.64 1.01 0.17
N LYS A 110 -5.31 1.05 0.23
CA LYS A 110 -4.43 0.45 -0.76
C LYS A 110 -4.58 -1.06 -0.82
N ALA A 111 -4.59 -1.73 0.33
CA ALA A 111 -4.81 -3.16 0.40
C ALA A 111 -6.17 -3.56 -0.19
N GLN A 112 -7.23 -2.77 0.10
CA GLN A 112 -8.56 -2.98 -0.47
C GLN A 112 -8.58 -2.76 -1.98
N GLN A 113 -7.91 -1.71 -2.48
CA GLN A 113 -7.81 -1.44 -3.92
C GLN A 113 -7.12 -2.59 -4.66
N GLU A 114 -6.02 -3.14 -4.12
CA GLU A 114 -5.35 -4.29 -4.71
C GLU A 114 -6.24 -5.54 -4.76
N LEU A 115 -7.00 -5.80 -3.69
CA LEU A 115 -7.95 -6.91 -3.65
C LEU A 115 -9.06 -6.73 -4.68
N LEU A 116 -9.59 -5.51 -4.82
CA LEU A 116 -10.61 -5.20 -5.80
C LEU A 116 -10.09 -5.41 -7.22
N ILE A 117 -8.90 -4.93 -7.55
CA ILE A 117 -8.27 -5.14 -8.87
C ILE A 117 -8.08 -6.64 -9.16
N LYS A 118 -7.65 -7.43 -8.18
CA LYS A 118 -7.52 -8.88 -8.34
C LYS A 118 -8.87 -9.56 -8.62
N ASN A 119 -9.91 -9.17 -7.89
CA ASN A 119 -11.26 -9.71 -8.07
C ASN A 119 -11.84 -9.32 -9.44
N ASP A 120 -11.73 -8.05 -9.82
CA ASP A 120 -12.20 -7.56 -11.12
C ASP A 120 -11.50 -8.29 -12.28
N ASN A 121 -10.18 -8.48 -12.20
CA ASN A 121 -9.43 -9.25 -13.19
C ASN A 121 -9.92 -10.71 -13.28
N ALA A 122 -10.13 -11.38 -12.14
CA ALA A 122 -10.61 -12.77 -12.12
C ALA A 122 -12.03 -12.90 -12.71
N LEU A 123 -12.93 -11.97 -12.39
CA LEU A 123 -14.27 -11.92 -12.96
C LEU A 123 -14.24 -11.61 -14.47
N HIS A 124 -13.33 -10.72 -14.89
CA HIS A 124 -13.15 -10.39 -16.29
C HIS A 124 -12.65 -11.60 -17.10
N GLU A 125 -11.70 -12.37 -16.55
CA GLU A 125 -11.22 -13.62 -17.14
C GLU A 125 -12.34 -14.66 -17.25
N GLN A 126 -13.14 -14.85 -16.20
CA GLN A 126 -14.29 -15.76 -16.22
C GLN A 126 -15.33 -15.35 -17.26
N LYS A 127 -15.64 -14.04 -17.36
CA LYS A 127 -16.55 -13.51 -18.38
C LYS A 127 -16.05 -13.81 -19.80
N LEU A 128 -14.75 -13.64 -20.06
CA LEU A 128 -14.13 -13.96 -21.35
C LEU A 128 -14.19 -15.45 -21.67
N VAL A 129 -13.95 -16.32 -20.68
CA VAL A 129 -14.09 -17.77 -20.84
C VAL A 129 -15.53 -18.15 -21.21
N LEU A 130 -16.53 -17.54 -20.57
CA LEU A 130 -17.94 -17.81 -20.88
C LEU A 130 -18.33 -17.35 -22.29
N ASP A 131 -17.91 -16.16 -22.72
CA ASP A 131 -18.23 -15.66 -24.07
C ASP A 131 -17.58 -16.53 -25.18
N ARG A 132 -16.33 -16.96 -24.96
CA ARG A 132 -15.65 -17.88 -25.88
C ARG A 132 -16.24 -19.29 -25.82
N GLY A 133 -16.56 -19.79 -24.63
CA GLY A 133 -17.22 -21.07 -24.41
C GLY A 133 -18.56 -21.14 -25.16
N LYS A 134 -19.40 -20.10 -25.07
CA LYS A 134 -20.65 -20.00 -25.83
C LYS A 134 -20.44 -20.24 -27.34
N LYS A 135 -19.39 -19.66 -27.93
CA LYS A 135 -19.05 -19.85 -29.37
C LYS A 135 -18.60 -21.26 -29.70
N ILE A 136 -17.89 -21.94 -28.79
CA ILE A 136 -17.40 -23.32 -28.99
C ILE A 136 -18.56 -24.32 -28.89
N TYR A 137 -19.41 -24.20 -27.87
CA TYR A 137 -20.51 -25.14 -27.66
C TYR A 137 -21.65 -24.97 -28.67
N THR A 138 -21.93 -23.74 -29.12
CA THR A 138 -22.92 -23.50 -30.21
C THR A 138 -22.48 -24.12 -31.54
N LYS A 139 -21.17 -24.16 -31.82
CA LYS A 139 -20.62 -24.77 -33.04
C LYS A 139 -20.59 -26.31 -33.00
N LYS A 140 -20.48 -26.92 -31.81
CA LYS A 140 -20.57 -28.39 -31.64
C LYS A 140 -22.01 -28.92 -31.63
N GLY A 141 -22.97 -28.13 -31.12
CA GLY A 141 -24.39 -28.49 -31.11
C GLY A 141 -25.03 -28.63 -32.50
N SER A 142 -24.37 -28.18 -33.58
CA SER A 142 -24.82 -28.40 -34.96
C SER A 142 -24.24 -29.65 -35.62
N SER A 143 -23.34 -30.40 -34.95
CA SER A 143 -22.63 -31.55 -35.55
C SER A 143 -22.92 -32.92 -34.91
N GLU A 144 -23.75 -32.99 -33.86
CA GLU A 144 -24.03 -34.23 -33.12
C GLU A 144 -25.54 -34.42 -32.92
N ILE A 145 -26.26 -34.86 -33.97
CA ILE A 145 -27.66 -35.37 -33.89
C ILE A 145 -27.70 -36.90 -34.10
N ALA A 146 -26.57 -37.60 -34.06
CA ALA A 146 -26.53 -39.05 -34.25
C ALA A 146 -25.68 -39.74 -33.17
N ASP A 147 -26.29 -40.07 -32.03
CA ASP A 147 -25.97 -41.27 -31.20
C ASP A 147 -26.80 -41.30 -29.90
N GLU A 148 -28.06 -41.75 -30.00
CA GLU A 148 -28.97 -41.93 -28.85
C GLU A 148 -28.77 -43.24 -28.06
N SER A 149 -27.83 -44.10 -28.47
CA SER A 149 -27.72 -45.49 -27.99
C SER A 149 -26.88 -45.70 -26.71
N MET A 150 -26.11 -44.70 -26.25
CA MET A 150 -25.20 -44.85 -25.08
C MET A 150 -25.74 -44.25 -23.76
N SER A 151 -27.01 -43.83 -23.75
CA SER A 151 -27.60 -43.05 -22.64
C SER A 151 -28.09 -43.89 -21.45
N LYS A 152 -28.41 -45.17 -21.64
CA LYS A 152 -29.14 -45.97 -20.62
C LYS A 152 -28.25 -46.63 -19.57
N GLU A 153 -27.00 -46.96 -19.87
CA GLU A 153 -26.09 -47.58 -18.89
C GLU A 153 -25.44 -46.56 -17.94
N ARG A 154 -25.30 -45.29 -18.36
CA ARG A 154 -24.72 -44.23 -17.54
C ARG A 154 -25.64 -43.76 -16.41
N THR A 155 -26.96 -43.86 -16.60
CA THR A 155 -27.95 -43.39 -15.62
C THR A 155 -27.96 -44.24 -14.36
N GLN A 156 -27.78 -45.56 -14.49
CA GLN A 156 -27.80 -46.49 -13.36
C GLN A 156 -26.58 -46.34 -12.44
N MET A 157 -25.41 -46.01 -13.01
CA MET A 157 -24.19 -45.78 -12.23
C MET A 157 -24.19 -44.42 -11.52
N ALA A 158 -24.89 -43.42 -12.07
CA ALA A 158 -25.07 -42.12 -11.46
C ALA A 158 -26.03 -42.16 -10.26
N GLU A 159 -27.07 -42.99 -10.32
CA GLU A 159 -28.07 -43.13 -9.26
C GLU A 159 -27.52 -43.84 -8.01
N LEU A 160 -26.62 -44.82 -8.18
CA LEU A 160 -25.94 -45.51 -7.08
C LEU A 160 -24.90 -44.66 -6.33
N MET A 161 -24.36 -43.61 -6.95
CA MET A 161 -23.40 -42.70 -6.31
C MET A 161 -24.05 -41.49 -5.60
N ALA A 162 -25.33 -41.20 -5.89
CA ALA A 162 -26.08 -40.14 -5.23
C ALA A 162 -26.45 -40.46 -3.76
N LEU A 163 -26.31 -41.73 -3.35
CA LEU A 163 -26.60 -42.19 -1.98
C LEU A 163 -25.41 -42.08 -1.03
N SER A 164 -24.26 -41.56 -1.47
CA SER A 164 -23.09 -41.31 -0.62
C SER A 164 -23.08 -39.86 -0.11
N GLU A 165 -23.46 -39.65 1.15
CA GLU A 165 -23.54 -38.34 1.83
C GLU A 165 -22.20 -37.58 1.99
N PHE A 166 -21.11 -38.02 1.34
CA PHE A 166 -19.79 -37.38 1.45
C PHE A 166 -19.32 -36.66 0.16
N ALA A 167 -20.12 -36.63 -0.91
CA ALA A 167 -19.72 -36.06 -2.20
C ALA A 167 -20.51 -34.79 -2.56
N THR A 168 -20.35 -33.71 -1.79
CA THR A 168 -20.78 -32.36 -2.21
C THR A 168 -19.79 -31.69 -3.18
N THR A 169 -18.77 -32.41 -3.66
CA THR A 169 -17.94 -31.94 -4.77
C THR A 169 -18.60 -32.37 -6.07
N SER A 170 -19.11 -31.36 -6.79
CA SER A 170 -19.63 -31.43 -8.15
C SER A 170 -18.72 -32.23 -9.09
N SER A 171 -18.93 -33.55 -9.17
CA SER A 171 -18.42 -34.39 -10.25
C SER A 171 -19.37 -34.29 -11.45
N SER A 172 -19.52 -33.05 -11.96
CA SER A 172 -19.94 -32.92 -13.34
C SER A 172 -18.82 -33.51 -14.19
N VAL A 173 -19.16 -34.43 -15.09
CA VAL A 173 -18.27 -35.00 -16.09
C VAL A 173 -17.84 -33.87 -17.05
N LEU A 174 -16.92 -33.01 -16.61
CA LEU A 174 -16.35 -31.95 -17.42
C LEU A 174 -15.32 -32.57 -18.36
N GLY A 175 -15.75 -32.94 -19.57
CA GLY A 175 -14.87 -33.50 -20.61
C GLY A 175 -13.83 -32.50 -21.16
N GLN A 176 -13.90 -31.21 -20.80
CA GLN A 176 -12.95 -30.18 -21.23
C GLN A 176 -12.73 -29.15 -20.11
N VAL A 177 -11.47 -28.86 -19.81
CA VAL A 177 -11.05 -27.77 -18.91
C VAL A 177 -10.75 -26.53 -19.76
N SER A 178 -11.28 -25.37 -19.38
CA SER A 178 -11.05 -24.09 -20.06
C SER A 178 -10.57 -23.05 -19.06
N GLY A 179 -9.63 -22.20 -19.46
CA GLY A 179 -9.07 -21.14 -18.63
C GLY A 179 -8.38 -20.07 -19.46
N VAL A 180 -7.79 -19.08 -18.79
CA VAL A 180 -7.02 -17.99 -19.41
C VAL A 180 -5.55 -18.16 -19.01
N ILE A 181 -4.64 -17.90 -19.94
CA ILE A 181 -3.20 -17.91 -19.69
C ILE A 181 -2.57 -16.70 -20.40
N LYS A 182 -1.47 -16.18 -19.83
CA LYS A 182 -0.65 -15.17 -20.50
C LYS A 182 -0.06 -15.74 -21.79
N VAL A 183 -0.01 -14.91 -22.84
CA VAL A 183 0.43 -15.30 -24.18
C VAL A 183 1.84 -15.90 -24.18
N ASP A 184 2.72 -15.40 -23.31
CA ASP A 184 4.11 -15.85 -23.21
C ASP A 184 4.26 -17.32 -22.77
N HIS A 185 3.26 -17.85 -22.05
CA HIS A 185 3.31 -19.21 -21.50
C HIS A 185 2.53 -20.24 -22.34
N VAL A 186 1.92 -19.82 -23.45
CA VAL A 186 1.13 -20.71 -24.32
C VAL A 186 2.03 -21.83 -24.89
N ALA A 187 3.20 -21.46 -25.44
CA ALA A 187 4.12 -22.45 -26.05
C ALA A 187 4.69 -23.44 -25.02
N ALA A 188 4.84 -23.04 -23.76
CA ALA A 188 5.28 -23.94 -22.69
C ALA A 188 4.19 -24.95 -22.32
N LEU A 189 2.94 -24.48 -22.22
CA LEU A 189 1.78 -25.31 -21.91
C LEU A 189 1.49 -26.35 -23.01
N GLU A 190 1.58 -25.97 -24.28
CA GLU A 190 1.44 -26.91 -25.40
C GLU A 190 2.49 -28.03 -25.33
N ARG A 191 3.76 -27.69 -25.08
CA ARG A 191 4.83 -28.71 -24.97
C ARG A 191 4.64 -29.67 -23.79
N THR A 192 3.99 -29.24 -22.71
CA THR A 192 3.69 -30.12 -21.57
C THR A 192 2.46 -30.99 -21.82
N LEU A 193 1.45 -30.49 -22.53
CA LEU A 193 0.24 -31.24 -22.86
C LEU A 193 0.46 -32.28 -23.95
N PHE A 194 1.36 -32.02 -24.91
CA PHE A 194 1.66 -32.91 -26.04
C PHE A 194 2.91 -33.79 -25.82
N ARG A 195 3.31 -34.04 -24.57
CA ARG A 195 4.30 -35.07 -24.21
C ARG A 195 3.65 -36.44 -24.12
#